data_AF-A0A357FNU4-F1
#
_entry.id   AF-A0A357FNU4-F1
#
_cell.length_a   1.000
_cell.length_b   1.000
_cell.length_c   1.000
_cell.angle_alpha   90.00
_cell.angle_beta   90.00
_cell.angle_gamma   90.00
#
_symmetry.space_group_name_H-M   'P 1'
#
loop_
_entity.id
_entity.type
_entity.pdbx_description
1 polymer ?
#
loop_
_entity_poly.entity_id
_entity_poly.type
_entity_poly.pdbx_seq_one_letter_code
_entity_poly.pdbx_strand_id
1 'polypeptide(L)'
;MKRRKFLKASGIGLGSALVAGYVFDRFGSFGTKENYYLQDNYAPVETLITEDKLEVVGNIPKDLSGLYLRNGPNPMGSINAKKYHWFMGQGMLHGVRIEEGKAIWYRNRLVGSDSYGPNTHVVSHAGKTYAIVEAGGQPVEIDKELNSLAADPFYGTLETGFSAHTKLDSKTGELHAMCYDYASDFENVHHLTVGKDGKIKSTQAIALPSKSMLHECAITENYILVLDLSITFSFYKLGRGYFPFSWNDDHQARIGLLDRSGNSSEVRWFNINPCYFFHTVNAYEDQQGNLILDAMRYERLFDEDWNGPNSEFSPQLTRWTLDLSSGIANERQLDDKPAELPRMHPELNGQFYQYGYSLGVSKNLQPDFGRIIKYDFVKDRSEFYELGEGKMGAESVFVPS
;
A
#
# COMPACT_ATOMS: atom_id res chain seq x y z
N MET A 1 -17.58 -12.18 -10.32
CA MET A 1 -17.56 -12.82 -11.66
C MET A 1 -18.00 -14.30 -11.60
N LYS A 2 -18.95 -14.74 -12.44
CA LYS A 2 -19.48 -16.12 -12.40
C LYS A 2 -18.37 -17.14 -12.71
N ARG A 3 -18.10 -18.06 -11.76
CA ARG A 3 -17.14 -19.20 -11.77
C ARG A 3 -16.97 -19.96 -13.10
N ARG A 4 -17.96 -19.87 -13.99
CA ARG A 4 -18.00 -20.52 -15.32
C ARG A 4 -17.19 -19.82 -16.42
N LYS A 5 -16.86 -18.52 -16.31
CA LYS A 5 -16.00 -17.85 -17.32
C LYS A 5 -14.50 -18.13 -17.11
N PHE A 6 -14.06 -18.33 -15.87
CA PHE A 6 -12.65 -18.60 -15.55
C PHE A 6 -12.16 -19.98 -16.04
N LEU A 7 -13.01 -21.01 -15.94
CA LEU A 7 -12.68 -22.38 -16.37
C LEU A 7 -12.48 -22.54 -17.89
N LYS A 8 -12.92 -21.57 -18.72
CA LYS A 8 -12.69 -21.61 -20.18
C LYS A 8 -11.32 -21.09 -20.59
N ALA A 9 -10.65 -20.30 -19.75
CA ALA A 9 -9.31 -19.78 -20.04
C ALA A 9 -8.19 -20.73 -19.60
N SER A 10 -8.47 -21.69 -18.70
CA SER A 10 -7.43 -22.49 -18.05
C SER A 10 -7.12 -23.84 -18.68
N GLY A 11 -7.80 -24.27 -19.76
CA GLY A 11 -7.39 -25.41 -20.60
C GLY A 11 -7.09 -26.76 -19.91
N ILE A 12 -7.46 -26.98 -18.66
CA ILE A 12 -7.08 -28.15 -17.86
C ILE A 12 -8.33 -28.96 -17.50
N GLY A 13 -8.45 -30.15 -18.09
CA GLY A 13 -9.47 -31.14 -17.74
C GLY A 13 -9.27 -31.68 -16.33
N LEU A 14 -10.36 -31.78 -15.58
CA LEU A 14 -10.45 -32.18 -14.16
C LEU A 14 -9.93 -33.59 -13.79
N GLY A 15 -9.34 -34.35 -14.71
CA GLY A 15 -8.98 -35.76 -14.50
C GLY A 15 -7.51 -36.05 -14.14
N SER A 16 -6.57 -35.17 -14.49
CA SER A 16 -5.12 -35.47 -14.39
C SER A 16 -4.39 -34.72 -13.28
N ALA A 17 -5.00 -33.68 -12.68
CA ALA A 17 -4.38 -32.89 -11.60
C ALA A 17 -4.36 -33.60 -10.24
N LEU A 18 -5.27 -34.56 -10.01
CA LEU A 18 -5.41 -35.25 -8.72
C LEU A 18 -4.31 -36.30 -8.46
N VAL A 19 -3.69 -36.84 -9.50
CA VAL A 19 -2.64 -37.88 -9.34
C VAL A 19 -1.24 -37.26 -9.20
N ALA A 20 -1.00 -36.09 -9.80
CA ALA A 20 0.30 -35.41 -9.69
C ALA A 20 0.52 -34.71 -8.33
N GLY A 21 -0.54 -34.16 -7.73
CA GLY A 21 -0.46 -33.46 -6.44
C GLY A 21 -0.11 -34.36 -5.26
N TYR A 22 -0.45 -35.66 -5.33
CA TYR A 22 -0.24 -36.60 -4.22
C TYR A 22 1.18 -37.18 -4.17
N VAL A 23 1.92 -37.17 -5.30
CA VAL A 23 3.26 -37.77 -5.39
C VAL A 23 4.38 -36.78 -5.03
N PHE A 24 4.17 -35.47 -5.22
CA PHE A 24 5.19 -34.45 -4.94
C PHE A 24 5.31 -34.04 -3.47
N ASP A 25 4.30 -34.31 -2.64
CA ASP A 25 4.33 -33.92 -1.20
C ASP A 25 5.08 -34.94 -0.32
N ARG A 26 5.57 -36.06 -0.89
CA ARG A 26 6.21 -37.16 -0.14
C ARG A 26 7.74 -37.06 0.00
N PHE A 27 8.40 -36.07 -0.61
CA PHE A 27 9.86 -35.94 -0.58
C PHE A 27 10.37 -34.55 -0.13
N GLY A 28 9.73 -33.97 0.89
CA GLY A 28 10.18 -32.72 1.51
C GLY A 28 9.89 -32.67 3.00
N SER A 29 10.50 -33.57 3.79
CA SER A 29 10.55 -33.42 5.25
C SER A 29 11.85 -32.72 5.65
N PHE A 30 11.76 -31.40 5.82
CA PHE A 30 12.62 -30.60 6.68
C PHE A 30 11.68 -29.64 7.42
N GLY A 31 11.87 -29.49 8.74
CA GLY A 31 10.93 -28.88 9.68
C GLY A 31 10.25 -27.62 9.12
N THR A 32 8.92 -27.58 9.20
CA THR A 32 8.16 -26.42 8.75
C THR A 32 8.54 -25.23 9.62
N LYS A 33 9.34 -24.31 9.08
CA LYS A 33 9.56 -22.99 9.67
C LYS A 33 8.20 -22.39 9.97
N GLU A 34 7.94 -22.04 11.23
CA GLU A 34 6.70 -21.37 11.60
C GLU A 34 6.61 -20.04 10.86
N ASN A 35 5.39 -19.63 10.51
CA ASN A 35 5.19 -18.40 9.75
C ASN A 35 5.35 -17.20 10.67
N TYR A 36 6.39 -16.41 10.43
CA TYR A 36 6.71 -15.21 11.20
C TYR A 36 5.53 -14.24 11.33
N TYR A 37 4.72 -14.08 10.28
CA TYR A 37 3.58 -13.15 10.25
C TYR A 37 2.36 -13.62 11.06
N LEU A 38 2.52 -14.64 11.89
CA LEU A 38 1.50 -15.17 12.80
C LEU A 38 2.01 -15.24 14.25
N GLN A 39 3.10 -14.55 14.55
CA GLN A 39 3.79 -14.61 15.84
C GLN A 39 3.97 -13.23 16.45
N ASP A 40 4.04 -13.17 17.77
CA ASP A 40 4.32 -11.95 18.54
C ASP A 40 3.46 -10.76 18.08
N ASN A 41 4.07 -9.65 17.68
CA ASN A 41 3.38 -8.44 17.21
C ASN A 41 2.62 -8.63 15.88
N TYR A 42 2.83 -9.75 15.19
CA TYR A 42 2.12 -10.15 13.97
C TYR A 42 1.03 -11.19 14.25
N ALA A 43 0.89 -11.66 15.49
CA ALA A 43 -0.17 -12.60 15.83
C ALA A 43 -1.56 -11.93 15.67
N PRO A 44 -2.60 -12.69 15.28
CA PRO A 44 -3.93 -12.14 15.12
C PRO A 44 -4.48 -11.57 16.43
N VAL A 45 -5.12 -10.41 16.36
CA VAL A 45 -5.89 -9.83 17.47
C VAL A 45 -7.24 -10.52 17.52
N GLU A 46 -7.44 -11.36 18.55
CA GLU A 46 -8.64 -12.18 18.70
C GLU A 46 -9.80 -11.44 19.40
N THR A 47 -9.50 -10.34 20.09
CA THR A 47 -10.46 -9.64 20.95
C THR A 47 -10.87 -8.29 20.37
N LEU A 48 -12.16 -8.01 20.43
CA LEU A 48 -12.71 -6.68 20.16
C LEU A 48 -12.81 -5.91 21.48
N ILE A 49 -12.23 -4.72 21.50
CA ILE A 49 -12.04 -3.87 22.67
C ILE A 49 -12.77 -2.55 22.43
N THR A 50 -13.38 -2.05 23.50
CA THR A 50 -13.91 -0.70 23.62
C THR A 50 -13.52 -0.19 24.99
N GLU A 51 -12.66 0.82 25.03
CA GLU A 51 -12.16 1.41 26.28
C GLU A 51 -12.39 2.92 26.23
N ASP A 52 -12.96 3.48 27.31
CA ASP A 52 -13.23 4.91 27.47
C ASP A 52 -12.38 5.56 28.58
N LYS A 53 -11.60 4.76 29.31
CA LYS A 53 -10.66 5.19 30.35
C LYS A 53 -9.24 4.85 29.96
N LEU A 54 -8.69 5.68 29.09
CA LEU A 54 -7.31 5.58 28.66
C LEU A 54 -6.37 6.30 29.63
N GLU A 55 -5.33 5.60 30.06
CA GLU A 55 -4.22 6.23 30.79
C GLU A 55 -3.42 7.12 29.83
N VAL A 56 -3.15 8.36 30.25
CA VAL A 56 -2.30 9.30 29.53
C VAL A 56 -1.09 9.63 30.39
N VAL A 57 0.10 9.25 29.92
CA VAL A 57 1.38 9.64 30.52
C VAL A 57 1.93 10.86 29.76
N GLY A 58 2.07 11.99 30.45
CA GLY A 58 2.46 13.27 29.84
C GLY A 58 1.26 14.17 29.57
N ASN A 59 1.29 14.94 28.48
CA ASN A 59 0.21 15.86 28.10
C ASN A 59 -0.11 15.74 26.61
N ILE A 60 -1.39 15.63 26.28
CA ILE A 60 -1.86 15.72 24.90
C ILE A 60 -2.13 17.21 24.58
N PRO A 61 -1.63 17.76 23.47
CA PRO A 61 -1.93 19.13 23.05
C PRO A 61 -3.44 19.38 22.95
N LYS A 62 -3.91 20.53 23.45
CA LYS A 62 -5.36 20.84 23.53
C LYS A 62 -5.99 21.09 22.15
N ASP A 63 -5.18 21.57 21.23
CA ASP A 63 -5.47 21.83 19.82
C ASP A 63 -5.49 20.54 18.97
N LEU A 64 -4.86 19.45 19.43
CA LEU A 64 -4.97 18.16 18.78
C LEU A 64 -6.36 17.55 19.05
N SER A 65 -7.26 17.67 18.07
CA SER A 65 -8.59 17.06 18.11
C SER A 65 -8.85 16.30 16.82
N GLY A 66 -9.15 15.01 16.93
CA GLY A 66 -9.41 14.16 15.78
C GLY A 66 -9.59 12.70 16.14
N LEU A 67 -9.63 11.86 15.11
CA LEU A 67 -9.68 10.42 15.23
C LEU A 67 -8.44 9.87 14.52
N TYR A 68 -7.50 9.31 15.28
CA TYR A 68 -6.37 8.58 14.72
C TYR A 68 -6.84 7.17 14.39
N LEU A 69 -6.72 6.77 13.12
CA LEU A 69 -7.13 5.45 12.63
C LEU A 69 -5.96 4.72 11.99
N ARG A 70 -5.96 3.41 12.19
CA ARG A 70 -5.11 2.47 11.45
C ARG A 70 -5.96 1.31 10.97
N ASN A 71 -5.58 0.75 9.84
CA ASN A 71 -6.13 -0.49 9.31
C ASN A 71 -5.00 -1.48 9.11
N GLY A 72 -5.31 -2.77 9.15
CA GLY A 72 -4.35 -3.82 8.90
C GLY A 72 -5.01 -5.18 8.68
N PRO A 73 -4.30 -6.11 8.03
CA PRO A 73 -4.72 -7.50 7.91
C PRO A 73 -4.72 -8.14 9.30
N ASN A 74 -5.84 -8.77 9.65
CA ASN A 74 -6.00 -9.53 10.88
C ASN A 74 -6.72 -10.85 10.54
N PRO A 75 -5.99 -11.94 10.29
CA PRO A 75 -6.59 -13.19 9.88
C PRO A 75 -7.38 -13.82 11.03
N MET A 76 -8.70 -13.74 10.95
CA MET A 76 -9.63 -14.39 11.87
C MET A 76 -10.03 -15.75 11.32
N GLY A 77 -9.91 -16.79 12.14
CA GLY A 77 -10.33 -18.15 11.82
C GLY A 77 -9.19 -19.07 11.34
N SER A 78 -9.56 -20.15 10.63
CA SER A 78 -8.60 -21.17 10.21
C SER A 78 -7.80 -20.71 8.98
N ILE A 79 -6.48 -20.63 9.13
CA ILE A 79 -5.54 -20.26 8.06
C ILE A 79 -4.53 -21.37 7.81
N ASN A 80 -4.09 -21.49 6.56
CA ASN A 80 -2.94 -22.33 6.25
C ASN A 80 -1.66 -21.57 6.63
N ALA A 81 -1.16 -21.78 7.85
CA ALA A 81 0.01 -21.08 8.37
C ALA A 81 1.21 -21.12 7.41
N LYS A 82 1.48 -22.26 6.74
CA LYS A 82 2.59 -22.39 5.78
C LYS A 82 2.45 -21.45 4.58
N LYS A 83 1.23 -21.20 4.11
CA LYS A 83 0.96 -20.37 2.92
C LYS A 83 0.44 -18.98 3.23
N TYR A 84 0.30 -18.64 4.52
CA TYR A 84 -0.24 -17.36 4.92
C TYR A 84 0.68 -16.23 4.46
N HIS A 85 0.12 -15.26 3.76
CA HIS A 85 0.84 -14.06 3.33
C HIS A 85 0.41 -12.88 4.21
N TRP A 86 1.36 -12.03 4.63
CA TRP A 86 1.11 -10.94 5.57
C TRP A 86 -0.03 -10.00 5.14
N PHE A 87 -0.14 -9.71 3.84
CA PHE A 87 -1.21 -8.87 3.28
C PHE A 87 -2.61 -9.52 3.32
N MET A 88 -2.71 -10.80 3.67
CA MET A 88 -4.00 -11.51 3.74
C MET A 88 -4.59 -11.46 5.13
N GLY A 89 -5.92 -11.41 5.20
CA GLY A 89 -6.68 -11.38 6.44
C GLY A 89 -7.79 -10.34 6.37
N GLN A 90 -8.76 -10.42 7.27
CA GLN A 90 -9.82 -9.44 7.39
C GLN A 90 -9.24 -8.09 7.80
N GLY A 91 -9.79 -6.98 7.30
CA GLY A 91 -9.44 -5.66 7.81
C GLY A 91 -9.84 -5.50 9.26
N MET A 92 -8.91 -5.04 10.10
CA MET A 92 -9.20 -4.61 11.47
C MET A 92 -8.75 -3.17 11.67
N LEU A 93 -9.71 -2.32 12.02
CA LEU A 93 -9.46 -0.94 12.41
C LEU A 93 -9.01 -0.88 13.86
N HIS A 94 -8.07 0.00 14.13
CA HIS A 94 -7.72 0.46 15.47
C HIS A 94 -7.85 1.98 15.49
N GLY A 95 -8.63 2.52 16.44
CA GLY A 95 -8.92 3.95 16.52
C GLY A 95 -8.72 4.52 17.91
N VAL A 96 -8.17 5.73 17.97
CA VAL A 96 -8.07 6.55 19.18
C VAL A 96 -8.69 7.92 18.92
N ARG A 97 -9.77 8.25 19.64
CA ARG A 97 -10.39 9.58 19.59
C ARG A 97 -9.70 10.50 20.58
N ILE A 98 -9.25 11.65 20.11
CA ILE A 98 -8.59 12.68 20.91
C ILE A 98 -9.38 13.98 20.82
N GLU A 99 -9.59 14.65 21.95
CA GLU A 99 -10.31 15.92 22.01
C GLU A 99 -9.88 16.74 23.23
N GLU A 100 -9.58 18.02 23.04
CA GLU A 100 -9.25 18.99 24.10
C GLU A 100 -8.17 18.49 25.10
N GLY A 101 -7.14 17.82 24.58
CA GLY A 101 -6.05 17.28 25.40
C GLY A 101 -6.38 15.99 26.16
N LYS A 102 -7.44 15.29 25.76
CA LYS A 102 -7.86 14.00 26.35
C LYS A 102 -7.93 12.91 25.28
N ALA A 103 -7.54 11.70 25.65
CA ALA A 103 -7.85 10.49 24.88
C ALA A 103 -9.24 9.98 25.34
N ILE A 104 -10.23 10.09 24.46
CA ILE A 104 -11.65 9.88 24.78
C ILE A 104 -12.01 8.39 24.75
N TRP A 105 -11.50 7.65 23.76
CA TRP A 105 -11.67 6.21 23.69
C TRP A 105 -10.66 5.55 22.76
N TYR A 106 -10.44 4.26 22.99
CA TYR A 106 -9.81 3.33 22.06
C TYR A 106 -10.81 2.25 21.65
N ARG A 107 -10.80 1.88 20.36
CA ARG A 107 -11.61 0.78 19.83
C ARG A 107 -10.86 0.04 18.74
N ASN A 108 -11.09 -1.26 18.63
CA ASN A 108 -10.85 -2.00 17.40
C ASN A 108 -12.13 -2.65 16.86
N ARG A 109 -12.27 -2.69 15.54
CA ARG A 109 -13.44 -3.25 14.85
C ARG A 109 -13.00 -3.95 13.57
N LEU A 110 -13.66 -5.06 13.25
CA LEU A 110 -13.53 -5.66 11.93
C LEU A 110 -14.20 -4.76 10.89
N VAL A 111 -13.63 -4.74 9.69
CA VAL A 111 -14.17 -4.05 8.53
C VAL A 111 -15.11 -4.97 7.75
N GLY A 112 -16.30 -4.48 7.43
CA GLY A 112 -17.33 -5.22 6.73
C GLY A 112 -18.03 -6.28 7.60
N SER A 113 -18.98 -6.99 7.00
CA SER A 113 -19.81 -7.95 7.73
C SER A 113 -19.35 -9.41 7.65
N ASP A 114 -18.46 -9.82 6.71
CA ASP A 114 -17.82 -11.16 6.69
C ASP A 114 -16.66 -11.37 5.66
N SER A 115 -15.68 -12.18 6.10
CA SER A 115 -14.53 -12.86 5.44
C SER A 115 -13.39 -12.12 4.73
N TYR A 116 -13.54 -10.96 4.05
CA TYR A 116 -12.40 -10.21 3.50
C TYR A 116 -12.74 -8.72 3.31
N GLY A 117 -13.00 -8.00 4.40
CA GLY A 117 -13.12 -6.54 4.36
C GLY A 117 -11.78 -5.87 4.04
N PRO A 118 -11.78 -4.66 3.45
CA PRO A 118 -10.56 -3.94 3.08
C PRO A 118 -9.63 -3.73 4.28
N ASN A 119 -8.33 -4.04 4.11
CA ASN A 119 -7.40 -4.23 5.21
C ASN A 119 -6.08 -3.43 5.10
N THR A 120 -5.91 -2.59 4.09
CA THR A 120 -4.61 -1.96 3.83
C THR A 120 -4.52 -0.57 4.43
N HIS A 121 -5.51 0.28 4.19
CA HIS A 121 -5.45 1.69 4.59
C HIS A 121 -6.85 2.23 4.94
N VAL A 122 -6.86 3.43 5.49
CA VAL A 122 -8.04 4.24 5.83
C VAL A 122 -7.80 5.66 5.32
N VAL A 123 -8.77 6.20 4.60
CA VAL A 123 -8.67 7.55 4.02
C VAL A 123 -9.92 8.35 4.30
N SER A 124 -9.76 9.66 4.47
CA SER A 124 -10.88 10.58 4.58
C SER A 124 -10.99 11.45 3.33
N HIS A 125 -12.19 11.57 2.78
CA HIS A 125 -12.47 12.42 1.62
C HIS A 125 -13.92 12.87 1.64
N ALA A 126 -14.17 14.13 1.28
CA ALA A 126 -15.51 14.74 1.25
C ALA A 126 -16.33 14.52 2.54
N GLY A 127 -15.67 14.57 3.71
CA GLY A 127 -16.31 14.40 5.02
C GLY A 127 -16.66 12.95 5.40
N LYS A 128 -16.25 11.97 4.57
CA LYS A 128 -16.43 10.54 4.84
C LYS A 128 -15.08 9.87 5.07
N THR A 129 -15.11 8.72 5.74
CA THR A 129 -13.92 7.88 5.96
C THR A 129 -14.15 6.51 5.35
N TYR A 130 -13.15 5.98 4.67
CA TYR A 130 -13.22 4.71 3.96
C TYR A 130 -12.05 3.81 4.37
N ALA A 131 -12.35 2.56 4.74
CA ALA A 131 -11.37 1.49 4.72
C ALA A 131 -11.19 1.00 3.28
N ILE A 132 -9.94 0.88 2.82
CA ILE A 132 -9.59 0.57 1.44
C ILE A 132 -8.53 -0.54 1.34
N VAL A 133 -8.55 -1.22 0.20
CA VAL A 133 -7.62 -2.30 -0.18
C VAL A 133 -7.46 -2.25 -1.70
N GLU A 134 -6.34 -2.75 -2.19
CA GLU A 134 -6.05 -2.91 -3.62
C GLU A 134 -6.71 -4.17 -4.23
N ALA A 135 -6.34 -4.48 -5.48
CA ALA A 135 -6.66 -5.75 -6.15
C ALA A 135 -8.16 -6.05 -6.33
N GLY A 136 -8.99 -5.03 -6.55
CA GLY A 136 -10.42 -5.22 -6.85
C GLY A 136 -11.36 -5.09 -5.66
N GLY A 137 -10.83 -4.93 -4.43
CA GLY A 137 -11.67 -4.74 -3.25
C GLY A 137 -12.46 -3.43 -3.30
N GLN A 138 -13.70 -3.48 -2.84
CA GLN A 138 -14.55 -2.30 -2.69
C GLN A 138 -14.25 -1.60 -1.36
N PRO A 139 -14.14 -0.27 -1.35
CA PRO A 139 -14.07 0.50 -0.10
C PRO A 139 -15.29 0.27 0.78
N VAL A 140 -15.09 0.37 2.09
CA VAL A 140 -16.16 0.33 3.09
C VAL A 140 -16.17 1.64 3.84
N GLU A 141 -17.31 2.33 3.87
CA GLU A 141 -17.48 3.57 4.64
C GLU A 141 -17.51 3.26 6.14
N ILE A 142 -16.78 4.07 6.91
CA ILE A 142 -16.57 3.90 8.35
C ILE A 142 -17.08 5.14 9.09
N ASP A 143 -17.91 4.96 10.10
CA ASP A 143 -18.33 6.06 10.97
C ASP A 143 -17.27 6.40 12.04
N LYS A 144 -17.51 7.49 12.78
CA LYS A 144 -16.58 7.94 13.83
C LYS A 144 -16.47 6.93 14.99
N GLU A 145 -17.39 5.98 15.12
CA GLU A 145 -17.37 4.91 16.12
C GLU A 145 -16.68 3.62 15.63
N LEU A 146 -16.16 3.63 14.39
CA LEU A 146 -15.53 2.52 13.66
C LEU A 146 -16.50 1.45 13.14
N ASN A 147 -17.79 1.74 13.07
CA ASN A 147 -18.74 0.82 12.46
C ASN A 147 -18.63 0.86 10.94
N SER A 148 -18.70 -0.31 10.32
CA SER A 148 -18.82 -0.43 8.87
C SER A 148 -20.25 -0.10 8.45
N LEU A 149 -20.39 0.87 7.54
CA LEU A 149 -21.67 1.27 7.00
C LEU A 149 -22.00 0.45 5.75
N ALA A 150 -23.29 0.15 5.55
CA ALA A 150 -23.79 -0.60 4.40
C ALA A 150 -24.02 0.26 3.14
N ALA A 151 -23.67 1.55 3.19
CA ALA A 151 -23.83 2.45 2.07
C ALA A 151 -22.80 2.15 0.97
N ASP A 152 -23.21 2.27 -0.29
CA ASP A 152 -22.30 2.13 -1.41
C ASP A 152 -21.21 3.22 -1.35
N PRO A 153 -19.92 2.86 -1.54
CA PRO A 153 -18.82 3.81 -1.46
C PRO A 153 -18.96 4.89 -2.53
N PHE A 154 -18.40 6.08 -2.25
CA PHE A 154 -18.42 7.22 -3.16
C PHE A 154 -19.81 7.53 -3.75
N TYR A 155 -20.84 7.46 -2.91
CA TYR A 155 -22.25 7.68 -3.28
C TYR A 155 -22.75 6.76 -4.40
N GLY A 156 -22.20 5.54 -4.50
CA GLY A 156 -22.58 4.54 -5.50
C GLY A 156 -22.07 4.82 -6.91
N THR A 157 -21.06 5.70 -7.06
CA THR A 157 -20.50 6.07 -8.37
C THR A 157 -19.24 5.28 -8.75
N LEU A 158 -18.75 4.39 -7.88
CA LEU A 158 -17.61 3.53 -8.15
C LEU A 158 -18.03 2.24 -8.86
N GLU A 159 -17.45 2.01 -10.04
CA GLU A 159 -17.76 0.83 -10.88
C GLU A 159 -16.64 -0.21 -10.94
N THR A 160 -15.45 0.12 -10.43
CA THR A 160 -14.25 -0.74 -10.46
C THR A 160 -13.75 -1.06 -9.06
N GLY A 161 -12.70 -1.88 -8.95
CA GLY A 161 -11.89 -1.90 -7.73
C GLY A 161 -11.30 -0.54 -7.38
N PHE A 162 -10.84 -0.39 -6.14
CA PHE A 162 -10.17 0.82 -5.67
C PHE A 162 -8.71 0.55 -5.29
N SER A 163 -7.94 1.62 -5.03
CA SER A 163 -6.55 1.53 -4.61
C SER A 163 -6.46 1.54 -3.09
N ALA A 164 -5.42 0.93 -2.54
CA ALA A 164 -5.05 1.11 -1.13
C ALA A 164 -4.35 2.47 -0.87
N HIS A 165 -3.79 3.08 -1.92
CA HIS A 165 -3.02 4.30 -1.80
C HIS A 165 -3.56 5.37 -2.72
N THR A 166 -4.02 6.46 -2.11
CA THR A 166 -4.59 7.61 -2.81
C THR A 166 -3.79 8.86 -2.50
N LYS A 167 -3.81 9.83 -3.41
CA LYS A 167 -3.14 11.12 -3.24
C LYS A 167 -4.14 12.24 -3.39
N LEU A 168 -4.26 13.06 -2.34
CA LEU A 168 -5.10 14.26 -2.35
C LEU A 168 -4.33 15.39 -3.02
N ASP A 169 -4.84 15.92 -4.12
CA ASP A 169 -4.37 17.20 -4.65
C ASP A 169 -5.01 18.34 -3.85
N SER A 170 -4.21 19.04 -3.05
CA SER A 170 -4.66 20.16 -2.22
C SER A 170 -5.10 21.38 -3.03
N LYS A 171 -4.62 21.57 -4.27
CA LYS A 171 -5.02 22.69 -5.13
C LYS A 171 -6.43 22.50 -5.67
N THR A 172 -6.80 21.26 -6.04
CA THR A 172 -8.10 20.95 -6.66
C THR A 172 -9.12 20.39 -5.67
N GLY A 173 -8.66 19.80 -4.57
CA GLY A 173 -9.48 19.03 -3.63
C GLY A 173 -9.89 17.66 -4.20
N GLU A 174 -9.20 17.17 -5.22
CA GLU A 174 -9.47 15.87 -5.85
C GLU A 174 -8.58 14.78 -5.27
N LEU A 175 -9.14 13.58 -5.14
CA LEU A 175 -8.41 12.40 -4.67
C LEU A 175 -8.10 11.51 -5.86
N HIS A 176 -6.83 11.21 -6.08
CA HIS A 176 -6.37 10.35 -7.18
C HIS A 176 -6.04 8.94 -6.67
N ALA A 177 -6.35 7.93 -7.49
CA ALA A 177 -6.06 6.53 -7.22
C ALA A 177 -5.56 5.84 -8.50
N MET A 178 -4.58 4.94 -8.34
CA MET A 178 -4.16 4.00 -9.39
C MET A 178 -4.58 2.60 -8.96
N CYS A 179 -5.44 1.97 -9.74
CA CYS A 179 -6.16 0.75 -9.34
C CYS A 179 -5.91 -0.38 -10.33
N TYR A 180 -5.60 -1.57 -9.82
CA TYR A 180 -5.67 -2.80 -10.60
C TYR A 180 -6.76 -3.72 -10.05
N ASP A 181 -7.42 -4.45 -10.94
CA ASP A 181 -8.36 -5.52 -10.61
C ASP A 181 -8.22 -6.63 -11.66
N TYR A 182 -7.16 -7.42 -11.54
CA TYR A 182 -6.86 -8.50 -12.48
C TYR A 182 -7.89 -9.64 -12.45
N ALA A 183 -8.82 -9.65 -11.48
CA ALA A 183 -9.92 -10.59 -11.50
C ALA A 183 -11.04 -10.15 -12.47
N SER A 184 -11.26 -8.84 -12.62
CA SER A 184 -12.33 -8.28 -13.47
C SER A 184 -11.81 -7.76 -14.82
N ASP A 185 -10.63 -7.14 -14.84
CA ASP A 185 -9.97 -6.62 -16.02
C ASP A 185 -8.48 -6.99 -15.98
N PHE A 186 -8.12 -8.03 -16.72
CA PHE A 186 -6.77 -8.58 -16.71
C PHE A 186 -5.77 -7.76 -17.53
N GLU A 187 -6.24 -6.92 -18.45
CA GLU A 187 -5.39 -6.24 -19.43
C GLU A 187 -5.13 -4.77 -19.06
N ASN A 188 -5.95 -4.20 -18.19
CA ASN A 188 -5.86 -2.79 -17.85
C ASN A 188 -5.73 -2.54 -16.34
N VAL A 189 -5.19 -1.37 -16.06
CA VAL A 189 -5.27 -0.69 -14.78
C VAL A 189 -6.05 0.60 -14.97
N HIS A 190 -6.50 1.20 -13.88
CA HIS A 190 -7.40 2.35 -13.95
C HIS A 190 -6.84 3.49 -13.11
N HIS A 191 -6.69 4.66 -13.73
CA HIS A 191 -6.57 5.91 -12.99
C HIS A 191 -7.98 6.41 -12.65
N LEU A 192 -8.26 6.61 -11.37
CA LEU A 192 -9.50 7.20 -10.89
C LEU A 192 -9.25 8.55 -10.26
N THR A 193 -10.21 9.46 -10.46
CA THR A 193 -10.29 10.73 -9.76
C THR A 193 -11.62 10.80 -9.02
N VAL A 194 -11.56 10.99 -7.70
CA VAL A 194 -12.73 11.29 -6.86
C VAL A 194 -12.81 12.81 -6.69
N GLY A 195 -13.93 13.40 -7.09
CA GLY A 195 -14.16 14.83 -6.94
C GLY A 195 -14.27 15.24 -5.47
N LYS A 196 -14.13 16.53 -5.17
CA LYS A 196 -14.29 17.10 -3.83
C LYS A 196 -15.67 16.87 -3.19
N ASP A 197 -16.66 16.50 -4.01
CA ASP A 197 -18.01 16.11 -3.59
C ASP A 197 -18.10 14.62 -3.21
N GLY A 198 -16.99 13.88 -3.30
CA GLY A 198 -16.85 12.48 -2.95
C GLY A 198 -17.39 11.50 -3.98
N LYS A 199 -17.74 11.95 -5.19
CA LYS A 199 -18.15 11.08 -6.30
C LYS A 199 -16.99 10.81 -7.25
N ILE A 200 -17.02 9.65 -7.92
CA ILE A 200 -16.09 9.37 -9.01
C ILE A 200 -16.35 10.38 -10.14
N LYS A 201 -15.33 11.17 -10.45
CA LYS A 201 -15.35 12.17 -11.52
C LYS A 201 -14.92 11.56 -12.85
N SER A 202 -13.91 10.68 -12.83
CA SER A 202 -13.38 10.04 -14.02
C SER A 202 -12.72 8.71 -13.68
N THR A 203 -12.80 7.77 -14.62
CA THR A 203 -12.07 6.52 -14.63
C THR A 203 -11.42 6.36 -16.00
N GLN A 204 -10.10 6.31 -16.06
CA GLN A 204 -9.33 6.12 -17.29
C GLN A 204 -8.63 4.77 -17.25
N ALA A 205 -8.98 3.89 -18.19
CA ALA A 205 -8.28 2.63 -18.40
C ALA A 205 -6.91 2.87 -19.06
N ILE A 206 -5.90 2.16 -18.59
CA ILE A 206 -4.52 2.18 -19.06
C ILE A 206 -4.12 0.74 -19.31
N ALA A 207 -3.78 0.41 -20.56
CA ALA A 207 -3.32 -0.93 -20.91
C ALA A 207 -2.00 -1.23 -20.18
N LEU A 208 -1.95 -2.37 -19.49
CA LEU A 208 -0.76 -2.80 -18.76
C LEU A 208 -0.50 -4.30 -18.95
N PRO A 209 0.12 -4.69 -20.09
CA PRO A 209 0.34 -6.10 -20.43
C PRO A 209 1.21 -6.88 -19.44
N SER A 210 2.08 -6.20 -18.70
CA SER A 210 2.98 -6.78 -17.69
C SER A 210 2.24 -7.32 -16.47
N LYS A 211 1.06 -6.75 -16.16
CA LYS A 211 0.24 -7.11 -15.00
C LYS A 211 1.05 -7.01 -13.70
N SER A 212 1.82 -5.93 -13.59
CA SER A 212 2.61 -5.62 -12.41
C SER A 212 1.72 -5.31 -11.21
N MET A 213 2.27 -5.41 -10.00
CA MET A 213 1.55 -5.05 -8.77
C MET A 213 1.63 -3.52 -8.55
N LEU A 214 0.59 -2.76 -8.91
CA LEU A 214 0.54 -1.31 -8.68
C LEU A 214 -0.05 -1.04 -7.29
N HIS A 215 0.83 -1.05 -6.30
CA HIS A 215 0.46 -0.78 -4.92
C HIS A 215 0.15 0.71 -4.68
N GLU A 216 0.88 1.60 -5.33
CA GLU A 216 0.93 3.01 -4.99
C GLU A 216 0.44 3.93 -6.12
N CYS A 217 -0.13 5.06 -5.73
CA CYS A 217 -0.46 6.15 -6.62
C CYS A 217 0.53 7.29 -6.39
N ALA A 218 1.07 7.91 -7.44
CA ALA A 218 1.83 9.14 -7.27
C ALA A 218 1.38 10.17 -8.31
N ILE A 219 1.38 11.43 -7.90
CA ILE A 219 0.99 12.56 -8.73
C ILE A 219 2.08 13.62 -8.67
N THR A 220 2.10 14.49 -9.67
CA THR A 220 2.82 15.77 -9.71
C THR A 220 1.83 16.85 -10.14
N GLU A 221 2.29 18.07 -10.38
CA GLU A 221 1.42 19.12 -10.92
C GLU A 221 0.76 18.70 -12.23
N ASN A 222 1.53 18.11 -13.16
CA ASN A 222 1.06 17.80 -14.51
C ASN A 222 0.89 16.31 -14.81
N TYR A 223 1.44 15.40 -13.99
CA TYR A 223 1.44 13.96 -14.29
C TYR A 223 0.87 13.08 -13.19
N ILE A 224 0.18 12.00 -13.59
CA ILE A 224 -0.05 10.80 -12.80
C ILE A 224 1.05 9.80 -13.14
N LEU A 225 1.66 9.19 -12.13
CA LEU A 225 2.67 8.16 -12.34
C LEU A 225 2.02 6.77 -12.42
N VAL A 226 2.47 5.96 -13.38
CA VAL A 226 2.17 4.55 -13.54
C VAL A 226 3.44 3.76 -13.21
N LEU A 227 3.44 3.06 -12.08
CA LEU A 227 4.63 2.38 -11.54
C LEU A 227 4.64 0.91 -12.01
N ASP A 228 5.19 0.67 -13.20
CA ASP A 228 5.27 -0.68 -13.79
C ASP A 228 6.60 -1.34 -13.40
N LEU A 229 6.63 -1.95 -12.22
CA LEU A 229 7.84 -2.43 -11.53
C LEU A 229 8.03 -3.95 -11.63
N SER A 230 9.13 -4.48 -11.11
CA SER A 230 9.59 -5.86 -11.30
C SER A 230 8.74 -6.97 -10.64
N ILE A 231 7.67 -6.63 -9.91
CA ILE A 231 6.74 -7.62 -9.33
C ILE A 231 5.53 -7.76 -10.25
N THR A 232 5.38 -8.93 -10.88
CA THR A 232 4.27 -9.21 -11.81
C THR A 232 3.41 -10.37 -11.39
N PHE A 233 2.20 -10.45 -11.95
CA PHE A 233 1.26 -11.53 -11.68
C PHE A 233 1.86 -12.91 -12.02
N SER A 234 1.82 -13.84 -11.06
CA SER A 234 2.41 -15.18 -11.17
C SER A 234 1.33 -16.26 -11.15
N PHE A 235 1.03 -16.81 -12.32
CA PHE A 235 0.16 -17.99 -12.45
C PHE A 235 0.70 -19.21 -11.70
N TYR A 236 2.02 -19.32 -11.58
CA TYR A 236 2.68 -20.41 -10.85
C TYR A 236 2.37 -20.38 -9.36
N LYS A 237 2.48 -19.20 -8.72
CA LYS A 237 2.11 -19.00 -7.30
C LYS A 237 0.60 -19.13 -7.10
N LEU A 238 -0.21 -18.54 -7.99
CA LEU A 238 -1.66 -18.66 -7.95
C LEU A 238 -2.11 -20.13 -7.98
N GLY A 239 -1.58 -20.94 -8.91
CA GLY A 239 -1.92 -22.36 -9.04
C GLY A 239 -1.52 -23.21 -7.83
N ARG A 240 -0.57 -22.73 -7.01
CA ARG A 240 -0.16 -23.35 -5.74
C ARG A 240 -0.89 -22.80 -4.52
N GLY A 241 -1.77 -21.82 -4.69
CA GLY A 241 -2.54 -21.17 -3.63
C GLY A 241 -1.71 -20.22 -2.76
N TYR A 242 -0.69 -19.58 -3.33
CA TYR A 242 0.06 -18.49 -2.70
C TYR A 242 -0.40 -17.12 -3.23
N PHE A 243 0.05 -16.05 -2.56
CA PHE A 243 -0.12 -14.67 -3.05
C PHE A 243 0.39 -14.57 -4.50
N PRO A 244 -0.42 -14.08 -5.46
CA PRO A 244 -0.21 -14.31 -6.89
C PRO A 244 0.76 -13.31 -7.53
N PHE A 245 1.76 -12.84 -6.80
CA PHE A 245 2.76 -11.88 -7.27
C PHE A 245 4.18 -12.38 -6.95
N SER A 246 5.09 -12.13 -7.87
CA SER A 246 6.48 -12.59 -7.78
C SER A 246 7.40 -11.64 -8.49
N TRP A 247 8.66 -11.60 -8.08
CA TRP A 247 9.72 -11.04 -8.90
C TRP A 247 9.74 -11.66 -10.29
N ASN A 248 9.98 -10.83 -11.30
CA ASN A 248 10.04 -11.21 -12.70
C ASN A 248 11.28 -10.60 -13.35
N ASP A 249 12.33 -11.40 -13.48
CA ASP A 249 13.60 -10.99 -14.10
C ASP A 249 13.45 -10.68 -15.61
N ASP A 250 12.39 -11.17 -16.27
CA ASP A 250 12.10 -10.91 -17.69
C ASP A 250 11.34 -9.59 -17.92
N HIS A 251 10.95 -8.88 -16.86
CA HIS A 251 10.21 -7.62 -16.96
C HIS A 251 11.11 -6.39 -16.76
N GLN A 252 11.12 -5.50 -17.75
CA GLN A 252 11.76 -4.19 -17.67
C GLN A 252 10.95 -3.25 -16.77
N ALA A 253 11.47 -2.97 -15.57
CA ALA A 253 10.90 -1.96 -14.68
C ALA A 253 10.94 -0.57 -15.34
N ARG A 254 9.86 0.20 -15.18
CA ARG A 254 9.69 1.51 -15.79
C ARG A 254 8.68 2.39 -15.05
N ILE A 255 8.90 3.70 -15.13
CA ILE A 255 7.98 4.71 -14.60
C ILE A 255 7.27 5.35 -15.79
N GLY A 256 5.94 5.29 -15.78
CA GLY A 256 5.07 5.88 -16.78
C GLY A 256 4.53 7.22 -16.32
N LEU A 257 4.47 8.21 -17.21
CA LEU A 257 3.85 9.51 -16.97
C LEU A 257 2.60 9.63 -17.83
N LEU A 258 1.45 9.77 -17.17
CA LEU A 258 0.17 10.07 -17.79
C LEU A 258 -0.18 11.54 -17.55
N ASP A 259 -0.53 12.26 -18.60
CA ASP A 259 -0.90 13.68 -18.53
C ASP A 259 -2.19 13.89 -17.73
N ARG A 260 -2.16 14.80 -16.74
CA ARG A 260 -3.32 15.15 -15.92
C ARG A 260 -4.29 16.10 -16.61
N SER A 261 -3.80 16.90 -17.56
CA SER A 261 -4.63 17.90 -18.24
C SER A 261 -5.66 17.28 -19.18
N GLY A 262 -5.51 15.98 -19.50
CA GLY A 262 -6.36 15.26 -20.43
C GLY A 262 -6.04 15.56 -21.89
N ASN A 263 -4.91 16.22 -22.17
CA ASN A 263 -4.46 16.52 -23.51
C ASN A 263 -3.92 15.29 -24.23
N SER A 264 -3.44 14.29 -23.48
CA SER A 264 -3.00 12.99 -24.00
C SER A 264 -3.44 11.85 -23.09
N SER A 265 -3.85 10.74 -23.68
CA SER A 265 -4.09 9.48 -22.97
C SER A 265 -2.90 8.52 -23.05
N GLU A 266 -1.84 8.89 -23.77
CA GLU A 266 -0.64 8.08 -23.91
C GLU A 266 0.25 8.19 -22.67
N VAL A 267 0.77 7.06 -22.21
CA VAL A 267 1.73 7.00 -21.11
C VAL A 267 3.14 7.10 -21.66
N ARG A 268 3.90 8.10 -21.21
CA ARG A 268 5.32 8.23 -21.54
C ARG A 268 6.16 7.41 -20.57
N TRP A 269 6.92 6.46 -21.08
CA TRP A 269 7.70 5.51 -20.26
C TRP A 269 9.17 5.88 -20.12
N PHE A 270 9.70 5.68 -18.92
CA PHE A 270 11.11 5.79 -18.58
C PHE A 270 11.59 4.46 -18.01
N ASN A 271 12.54 3.81 -18.67
CA ASN A 271 13.13 2.58 -18.16
C ASN A 271 14.01 2.89 -16.95
N ILE A 272 13.90 2.05 -15.91
CA ILE A 272 14.74 2.11 -14.70
C ILE A 272 15.39 0.75 -14.44
N ASN A 273 16.34 0.70 -13.51
CA ASN A 273 16.89 -0.58 -13.06
C ASN A 273 15.79 -1.44 -12.41
N PRO A 274 15.85 -2.77 -12.50
CA PRO A 274 14.93 -3.65 -11.78
C PRO A 274 14.87 -3.30 -10.30
N CYS A 275 13.65 -3.09 -9.80
CA CYS A 275 13.36 -2.77 -8.41
C CYS A 275 11.87 -2.95 -8.13
N TYR A 276 11.53 -2.87 -6.84
CA TYR A 276 10.16 -2.63 -6.42
C TYR A 276 10.13 -1.58 -5.31
N PHE A 277 9.05 -0.83 -5.19
CA PHE A 277 8.79 0.00 -4.03
C PHE A 277 7.30 0.00 -3.75
N PHE A 278 6.95 -0.24 -2.49
CA PHE A 278 5.57 -0.11 -2.04
C PHE A 278 5.23 1.38 -1.96
N HIS A 279 5.95 2.15 -1.14
CA HIS A 279 5.51 3.50 -0.82
C HIS A 279 6.43 4.58 -1.39
N THR A 280 5.80 5.62 -1.90
CA THR A 280 6.44 6.87 -2.30
C THR A 280 6.45 7.85 -1.13
N VAL A 281 7.56 8.57 -0.96
CA VAL A 281 7.57 9.75 -0.09
C VAL A 281 6.74 10.85 -0.74
N ASN A 282 7.12 11.23 -1.98
CA ASN A 282 6.38 12.16 -2.82
C ASN A 282 6.96 12.15 -4.25
N ALA A 283 6.28 12.84 -5.17
CA ALA A 283 6.81 13.23 -6.46
C ALA A 283 6.53 14.71 -6.75
N TYR A 284 7.37 15.37 -7.53
CA TYR A 284 7.13 16.76 -7.98
C TYR A 284 7.94 17.08 -9.25
N GLU A 285 7.61 18.19 -9.90
CA GLU A 285 8.36 18.72 -11.04
C GLU A 285 9.30 19.84 -10.56
N ASP A 286 10.59 19.73 -10.88
CA ASP A 286 11.58 20.73 -10.49
C ASP A 286 11.60 21.94 -11.44
N GLN A 287 12.37 22.97 -11.08
CA GLN A 287 12.48 24.21 -11.88
C GLN A 287 13.17 24.01 -13.23
N GLN A 288 13.87 22.89 -13.43
CA GLN A 288 14.54 22.54 -14.68
C GLN A 288 13.61 21.75 -15.61
N GLY A 289 12.40 21.40 -15.15
CA GLY A 289 11.42 20.62 -15.89
C GLY A 289 11.65 19.11 -15.79
N ASN A 290 12.44 18.64 -14.83
CA ASN A 290 12.56 17.21 -14.53
C ASN A 290 11.45 16.79 -13.57
N LEU A 291 11.06 15.51 -13.63
CA LEU A 291 10.24 14.90 -12.61
C LEU A 291 11.12 14.23 -11.56
N ILE A 292 10.88 14.55 -10.29
CA ILE A 292 11.53 13.97 -9.13
C ILE A 292 10.56 13.00 -8.44
N LEU A 293 11.01 11.78 -8.19
CA LEU A 293 10.28 10.77 -7.42
C LEU A 293 11.18 10.27 -6.29
N ASP A 294 10.70 10.34 -5.06
CA ASP A 294 11.36 9.74 -3.91
C ASP A 294 10.52 8.58 -3.39
N ALA A 295 11.12 7.39 -3.25
CA ALA A 295 10.44 6.20 -2.76
C ALA A 295 11.37 5.29 -1.97
N MET A 296 10.77 4.34 -1.25
CA MET A 296 11.49 3.34 -0.47
C MET A 296 11.76 2.10 -1.32
N ARG A 297 12.95 2.08 -1.94
CA ARG A 297 13.36 1.11 -2.95
C ARG A 297 13.79 -0.21 -2.33
N TYR A 298 13.19 -1.30 -2.77
CA TYR A 298 13.65 -2.66 -2.56
C TYR A 298 14.43 -3.14 -3.78
N GLU A 299 15.56 -3.79 -3.52
CA GLU A 299 16.38 -4.40 -4.56
C GLU A 299 15.73 -5.67 -5.13
N ARG A 300 15.15 -6.50 -4.26
CA ARG A 300 14.42 -7.73 -4.64
C ARG A 300 13.40 -8.09 -3.57
N LEU A 301 12.26 -8.63 -3.98
CA LEU A 301 11.12 -8.99 -3.14
C LEU A 301 10.32 -10.12 -3.77
N PHE A 302 9.65 -10.92 -2.93
CA PHE A 302 8.73 -11.99 -3.37
C PHE A 302 9.37 -12.98 -4.34
N ASP A 303 10.66 -13.21 -4.26
CA ASP A 303 11.35 -14.19 -5.09
C ASP A 303 11.49 -15.50 -4.31
N GLU A 304 12.21 -15.44 -3.19
CA GLU A 304 12.44 -16.59 -2.32
C GLU A 304 11.38 -16.69 -1.22
N ASP A 305 10.99 -15.57 -0.60
CA ASP A 305 9.95 -15.55 0.43
C ASP A 305 8.58 -15.23 -0.18
N TRP A 306 7.63 -16.15 0.00
CA TRP A 306 6.28 -16.03 -0.55
C TRP A 306 5.24 -15.72 0.52
N ASN A 307 5.66 -15.36 1.73
CA ASN A 307 4.82 -15.07 2.87
C ASN A 307 4.80 -13.58 3.24
N GLY A 308 5.76 -12.77 2.77
CA GLY A 308 5.68 -11.32 2.93
C GLY A 308 6.94 -10.56 2.54
N PRO A 309 6.96 -9.23 2.73
CA PRO A 309 7.93 -8.33 2.11
C PRO A 309 9.21 -8.07 2.92
N ASN A 310 9.39 -8.72 4.08
CA ASN A 310 10.38 -8.26 5.06
C ASN A 310 11.71 -9.05 5.11
N SER A 311 11.91 -10.03 4.25
CA SER A 311 12.89 -11.11 4.47
C SER A 311 13.98 -11.27 3.41
N GLU A 312 13.96 -10.48 2.34
CA GLU A 312 14.98 -10.56 1.29
C GLU A 312 15.91 -9.33 1.34
N PHE A 313 15.38 -8.15 1.00
CA PHE A 313 16.13 -6.90 1.01
C PHE A 313 15.36 -5.83 1.78
N SER A 314 16.06 -5.06 2.60
CA SER A 314 15.45 -3.93 3.30
C SER A 314 15.33 -2.72 2.36
N PRO A 315 14.23 -1.95 2.46
CA PRO A 315 14.00 -0.79 1.61
C PRO A 315 14.96 0.35 1.94
N GLN A 316 15.39 1.09 0.92
CA GLN A 316 16.27 2.25 1.05
C GLN A 316 15.70 3.47 0.33
N LEU A 317 15.77 4.62 0.98
CA LEU A 317 15.31 5.88 0.40
C LEU A 317 16.09 6.20 -0.86
N THR A 318 15.41 6.23 -2.00
CA THR A 318 16.00 6.43 -3.33
C THR A 318 15.23 7.50 -4.10
N ARG A 319 15.97 8.34 -4.82
CA ARG A 319 15.45 9.35 -5.73
C ARG A 319 15.62 8.90 -7.17
N TRP A 320 14.55 9.03 -7.95
CA TRP A 320 14.62 9.05 -9.41
C TRP A 320 14.45 10.48 -9.92
N THR A 321 15.26 10.83 -10.91
CA THR A 321 15.15 12.07 -11.68
C THR A 321 14.89 11.72 -13.13
N LEU A 322 13.69 12.01 -13.62
CA LEU A 322 13.27 11.76 -14.99
C LEU A 322 13.43 13.05 -15.79
N ASP A 323 14.39 13.06 -16.71
CA ASP A 323 14.61 14.18 -17.62
C ASP A 323 13.60 14.10 -18.77
N LEU A 324 12.62 15.00 -18.74
CA LEU A 324 11.55 15.04 -19.73
C LEU A 324 12.03 15.49 -21.12
N SER A 325 13.22 16.05 -21.25
CA SER A 325 13.78 16.41 -22.56
C SER A 325 14.47 15.23 -23.23
N SER A 326 15.29 14.48 -22.47
CA SER A 326 16.08 13.37 -23.00
C SER A 326 15.37 12.01 -22.93
N GLY A 327 14.36 11.87 -22.06
CA GLY A 327 13.71 10.59 -21.80
C GLY A 327 14.51 9.65 -20.91
N ILE A 328 15.57 10.14 -20.25
CA ILE A 328 16.46 9.36 -19.39
C ILE A 328 16.00 9.45 -17.93
N ALA A 329 16.03 8.31 -17.22
CA ALA A 329 15.88 8.24 -15.78
C ALA A 329 17.23 8.04 -15.10
N ASN A 330 17.51 8.85 -14.08
CA ASN A 330 18.67 8.67 -13.21
C ASN A 330 18.21 8.26 -11.82
N GLU A 331 18.95 7.35 -11.18
CA GLU A 331 18.66 6.84 -9.84
C GLU A 331 19.78 7.26 -8.87
N ARG A 332 19.41 7.70 -7.67
CA ARG A 332 20.35 8.03 -6.58
C ARG A 332 19.78 7.62 -5.23
N GLN A 333 20.45 6.70 -4.55
CA GLN A 333 20.17 6.40 -3.15
C GLN A 333 20.50 7.61 -2.27
N LEU A 334 19.58 7.98 -1.38
CA LEU A 334 19.70 9.14 -0.49
C LEU A 334 20.15 8.78 0.93
N ASP A 335 19.79 7.59 1.42
CA ASP A 335 20.19 7.11 2.74
C ASP A 335 20.52 5.60 2.69
N ASP A 336 21.48 5.18 3.50
CA ASP A 336 21.93 3.79 3.67
C ASP A 336 21.24 3.07 4.83
N LYS A 337 20.50 3.81 5.66
CA LYS A 337 19.66 3.27 6.72
C LYS A 337 18.35 2.78 6.12
N PRO A 338 17.97 1.51 6.35
CA PRO A 338 16.70 1.03 5.86
C PRO A 338 15.53 1.74 6.51
N ALA A 339 14.52 2.03 5.70
CA ALA A 339 13.36 2.80 6.12
C ALA A 339 12.15 2.48 5.25
N GLU A 340 10.96 2.56 5.83
CA GLU A 340 9.69 2.30 5.15
C GLU A 340 8.56 3.14 5.75
N LEU A 341 7.35 3.04 5.19
CA LEU A 341 6.14 3.74 5.61
C LEU A 341 6.36 5.26 5.65
N PRO A 342 6.79 5.85 4.52
CA PRO A 342 7.08 7.26 4.44
C PRO A 342 5.82 8.12 4.55
N ARG A 343 5.97 9.28 5.18
CA ARG A 343 4.93 10.29 5.35
C ARG A 343 5.51 11.66 5.14
N MET A 344 4.68 12.59 4.73
CA MET A 344 5.00 14.00 4.60
C MET A 344 3.73 14.82 4.86
N HIS A 345 3.83 16.14 4.79
CA HIS A 345 2.68 17.01 5.00
C HIS A 345 1.60 16.70 3.93
N PRO A 346 0.38 16.28 4.30
CA PRO A 346 -0.59 15.72 3.35
C PRO A 346 -1.00 16.70 2.24
N GLU A 347 -0.95 18.01 2.49
CA GLU A 347 -1.23 19.04 1.48
C GLU A 347 -0.13 19.22 0.42
N LEU A 348 1.04 18.59 0.58
CA LEU A 348 2.18 18.71 -0.36
C LEU A 348 2.27 17.54 -1.36
N ASN A 349 1.25 16.67 -1.43
CA ASN A 349 1.21 15.62 -2.45
C ASN A 349 1.35 16.23 -3.85
N GLY A 350 2.31 15.73 -4.63
CA GLY A 350 2.59 16.23 -5.98
C GLY A 350 3.32 17.57 -6.05
N GLN A 351 3.73 18.13 -4.92
CA GLN A 351 4.39 19.43 -4.82
C GLN A 351 5.78 19.30 -4.21
N PHE A 352 6.59 20.36 -4.38
CA PHE A 352 7.87 20.44 -3.69
C PHE A 352 7.67 20.30 -2.18
N TYR A 353 8.57 19.57 -1.54
CA TYR A 353 8.52 19.29 -0.12
C TYR A 353 9.94 19.24 0.45
N GLN A 354 10.11 19.79 1.65
CA GLN A 354 11.40 19.79 2.33
C GLN A 354 11.54 18.62 3.31
N TYR A 355 10.46 18.24 3.98
CA TYR A 355 10.49 17.27 5.07
C TYR A 355 9.71 16.01 4.74
N GLY A 356 10.32 14.86 5.04
CA GLY A 356 9.67 13.56 5.06
C GLY A 356 9.95 12.85 6.37
N TYR A 357 9.11 11.88 6.70
CA TYR A 357 9.20 11.05 7.90
C TYR A 357 9.07 9.60 7.49
N SER A 358 9.72 8.67 8.18
CA SER A 358 9.56 7.24 7.93
C SER A 358 9.80 6.44 9.21
N LEU A 359 9.43 5.17 9.19
CA LEU A 359 9.91 4.23 10.19
C LEU A 359 11.25 3.67 9.74
N GLY A 360 12.23 3.67 10.65
CA GLY A 360 13.47 2.96 10.42
C GLY A 360 13.26 1.47 10.56
N VAL A 361 13.89 0.71 9.67
CA VAL A 361 13.85 -0.75 9.64
C VAL A 361 15.23 -1.28 10.01
N SER A 362 15.26 -2.32 10.87
CA SER A 362 16.48 -3.06 11.16
C SER A 362 17.10 -3.65 9.88
N LYS A 363 18.42 -3.81 9.85
CA LYS A 363 19.11 -4.54 8.76
C LYS A 363 18.91 -6.07 8.85
N ASN A 364 18.25 -6.56 9.89
CA ASN A 364 17.94 -7.98 10.01
C ASN A 364 16.71 -8.31 9.14
N LEU A 365 16.52 -9.59 8.84
CA LEU A 365 15.40 -10.12 8.04
C LEU A 365 14.01 -9.93 8.69
N GLN A 366 13.93 -9.20 9.81
CA GLN A 366 12.72 -8.87 10.53
C GLN A 366 12.79 -7.38 10.92
N PRO A 367 11.87 -6.53 10.43
CA PRO A 367 11.86 -5.12 10.76
C PRO A 367 11.48 -4.93 12.22
N ASP A 368 12.33 -4.23 12.97
CA ASP A 368 12.06 -3.83 14.35
C ASP A 368 11.18 -2.58 14.44
N PHE A 369 11.05 -1.82 13.35
CA PHE A 369 10.38 -0.51 13.33
C PHE A 369 10.78 0.39 14.52
N GLY A 370 12.04 0.27 14.98
CA GLY A 370 12.45 0.74 16.31
C GLY A 370 12.65 2.25 16.43
N ARG A 371 12.54 2.98 15.32
CA ARG A 371 12.81 4.42 15.26
C ARG A 371 11.93 5.14 14.25
N ILE A 372 11.73 6.43 14.49
CA ILE A 372 11.16 7.36 13.53
C ILE A 372 12.30 8.19 12.95
N ILE A 373 12.38 8.28 11.63
CA ILE A 373 13.39 9.07 10.91
C ILE A 373 12.69 10.30 10.32
N LYS A 374 13.32 11.46 10.45
CA LYS A 374 12.94 12.71 9.77
C LYS A 374 14.03 13.06 8.77
N TYR A 375 13.64 13.27 7.51
CA TYR A 375 14.51 13.75 6.44
C TYR A 375 14.29 15.24 6.21
N ASP A 376 15.37 15.96 5.93
CA ASP A 376 15.39 17.34 5.44
C ASP A 376 16.08 17.33 4.07
N PHE A 377 15.29 17.17 3.00
CA PHE A 377 15.75 16.96 1.63
C PHE A 377 16.49 18.16 1.03
N VAL A 378 16.29 19.36 1.60
CA VAL A 378 17.01 20.57 1.18
C VAL A 378 18.42 20.60 1.76
N LYS A 379 18.56 20.15 3.01
CA LYS A 379 19.85 20.16 3.72
C LYS A 379 20.61 18.83 3.65
N ASP A 380 20.04 17.85 2.96
CA ASP A 380 20.61 16.49 2.80
C ASP A 380 21.01 15.87 4.14
N ARG A 381 20.08 15.90 5.12
CA ARG A 381 20.30 15.37 6.46
C ARG A 381 19.09 14.58 6.96
N SER A 382 19.36 13.60 7.82
CA SER A 382 18.35 12.88 8.58
C SER A 382 18.61 12.98 10.08
N GLU A 383 17.53 13.03 10.85
CA GLU A 383 17.50 12.99 12.31
C GLU A 383 16.58 11.83 12.72
N PHE A 384 16.85 11.15 13.82
CA PHE A 384 16.04 10.01 14.25
C PHE A 384 15.70 10.06 15.73
N TYR A 385 14.55 9.46 16.06
CA TYR A 385 14.08 9.23 17.42
C TYR A 385 13.96 7.72 17.64
N GLU A 386 14.78 7.18 18.52
CA GLU A 386 14.73 5.78 18.95
C GLU A 386 13.57 5.59 19.96
N LEU A 387 12.73 4.58 19.73
CA LEU A 387 11.59 4.32 20.60
C LEU A 387 12.02 3.72 21.95
N GLY A 388 13.13 3.00 21.97
CA GLY A 388 13.68 2.30 23.13
C GLY A 388 13.45 0.79 23.08
N GLU A 389 14.08 0.07 24.01
CA GLU A 389 14.07 -1.40 24.06
C GLU A 389 12.64 -1.97 24.19
N GLY A 390 12.35 -3.00 23.41
CA GLY A 390 11.06 -3.69 23.40
C GLY A 390 9.90 -2.92 22.75
N LYS A 391 10.16 -1.76 22.14
CA LYS A 391 9.14 -0.93 21.49
C LYS A 391 9.32 -0.92 19.98
N MET A 392 8.22 -1.17 19.28
CA MET A 392 8.16 -1.12 17.81
C MET A 392 7.19 -0.05 17.37
N GLY A 393 7.53 0.62 16.29
CA GLY A 393 6.75 1.68 15.68
C GLY A 393 5.72 1.15 14.70
N ALA A 394 4.92 2.10 14.26
CA ALA A 394 3.84 1.94 13.31
C ALA A 394 3.86 3.14 12.34
N GLU A 395 3.24 3.00 11.17
CA GLU A 395 3.17 4.12 10.21
C GLU A 395 2.70 5.40 10.92
N SER A 396 3.51 6.45 10.80
CA SER A 396 3.27 7.72 11.47
C SER A 396 2.15 8.52 10.79
N VAL A 397 1.58 9.51 11.48
CA VAL A 397 0.67 10.49 10.87
C VAL A 397 1.22 11.88 11.17
N PHE A 398 1.38 12.68 10.11
CA PHE A 398 1.73 14.08 10.26
C PHE A 398 0.47 14.89 10.57
N VAL A 399 0.53 15.71 11.62
CA VAL A 399 -0.53 16.67 11.97
C VAL A 399 0.08 18.08 11.90
N PRO A 400 -0.40 18.95 10.99
CA PRO A 400 0.03 20.35 10.97
C PRO A 400 -0.32 21.04 12.29
N SER A 401 0.57 21.91 12.77
CA SER A 401 0.38 22.72 13.98
C SER A 401 -0.45 23.97 13.75
#